data_AF-A0A7Y3U3S2-F1
#
_entry.id   AF-A0A7Y3U3S2-F1
#
_cell.length_a   1.000
_cell.length_b   1.000
_cell.length_c   1.000
_cell.angle_alpha   90.00
_cell.angle_beta   90.00
_cell.angle_gamma   90.00
#
_symmetry.space_group_name_H-M   'P 1'
#
loop_
_entity.id
_entity.type
_entity.pdbx_description
1 polymer ?
#
loop_
_entity_poly.entity_id
_entity_poly.type
_entity_poly.pdbx_seq_one_letter_code
_entity_poly.pdbx_strand_id
1 'polypeptide(L)'
;MLQEAETCATQGQIGALLRREGLYSSNLTTWRCQQEKGALESLSPKHRGSKAKNIDPSDRRIAELEKENRQLKEKLKQAETIIDVQKKLSEILRRPLGTTGEKI
;
A
#
# COMPACT_ATOMS: atom_id res chain seq x y z
N MET A 1 -0.31 -42.25 -12.19
CA MET A 1 -0.04 -42.35 -10.73
C MET A 1 -1.27 -42.20 -9.84
N LEU A 2 -1.85 -41.00 -9.65
CA LEU A 2 -3.02 -40.83 -8.77
C LEU A 2 -4.28 -41.52 -9.33
N GLN A 3 -4.55 -41.37 -10.63
CA GLN A 3 -5.62 -42.07 -11.34
C GLN A 3 -5.43 -43.60 -11.31
N GLU A 4 -4.20 -44.09 -11.48
CA GLU A 4 -3.89 -45.53 -11.37
C GLU A 4 -4.15 -46.05 -9.94
N ALA A 5 -3.80 -45.28 -8.92
CA ALA A 5 -4.11 -45.60 -7.53
C ALA A 5 -5.62 -45.58 -7.22
N GLU A 6 -6.41 -44.76 -7.93
CA GLU A 6 -7.87 -44.73 -7.85
C GLU A 6 -8.52 -45.92 -8.58
N THR A 7 -7.92 -46.40 -9.67
CA THR A 7 -8.39 -47.62 -10.38
C THR A 7 -8.03 -48.92 -9.66
N CYS A 8 -7.08 -48.88 -8.72
CA CYS A 8 -6.69 -50.02 -7.90
C CYS A 8 -7.74 -50.28 -6.78
N ALA A 9 -8.80 -51.03 -7.11
CA ALA A 9 -9.90 -51.33 -6.18
C ALA A 9 -9.64 -52.56 -5.28
N THR A 10 -8.64 -53.40 -5.58
CA THR A 10 -8.36 -54.62 -4.83
C THR A 10 -7.37 -54.38 -3.68
N GLN A 11 -7.67 -54.94 -2.51
CA GLN A 11 -6.82 -54.85 -1.32
C GLN A 11 -5.39 -55.36 -1.62
N GLY A 12 -4.39 -54.46 -1.49
CA GLY A 12 -2.98 -54.78 -1.70
C GLY A 12 -2.37 -54.33 -3.04
N GLN A 13 -3.18 -54.05 -4.06
CA GLN A 13 -2.69 -53.55 -5.36
C GLN A 13 -2.05 -52.15 -5.24
N ILE A 14 -2.67 -51.28 -4.45
CA ILE A 14 -2.14 -49.94 -4.14
C ILE A 14 -0.74 -50.05 -3.51
N GLY A 15 -0.56 -50.99 -2.57
CA GLY A 15 0.73 -51.20 -1.92
C GLY A 15 1.81 -51.76 -2.86
N ALA A 16 1.42 -52.62 -3.81
CA ALA A 16 2.33 -53.14 -4.83
C ALA A 16 2.74 -52.05 -5.84
N LEU A 17 1.78 -51.23 -6.27
CA LEU A 17 2.01 -50.05 -7.10
C LEU A 17 2.99 -49.09 -6.43
N LEU A 18 2.72 -48.74 -5.16
CA LEU A 18 3.58 -47.84 -4.38
C LEU A 18 5.02 -48.36 -4.24
N ARG A 19 5.19 -49.68 -4.01
CA ARG A 19 6.52 -50.29 -3.93
C ARG A 19 7.26 -50.30 -5.26
N ARG A 20 6.55 -50.52 -6.38
CA ARG A 20 7.14 -50.47 -7.72
C ARG A 20 7.64 -49.07 -8.07
N GLU A 21 6.88 -48.07 -7.69
CA GLU A 21 7.16 -46.67 -8.00
C GLU A 21 8.03 -45.97 -6.93
N GLY A 22 8.39 -46.67 -5.85
CA GLY A 22 9.19 -46.12 -4.74
C GLY A 22 8.48 -45.04 -3.93
N LEU A 23 7.14 -45.00 -3.96
CA LEU A 23 6.33 -43.98 -3.31
C LEU A 23 5.76 -44.48 -1.99
N TYR A 24 5.59 -43.56 -1.03
CA TYR A 24 4.93 -43.87 0.24
C TYR A 24 3.45 -43.43 0.22
N SER A 25 2.64 -44.03 1.10
CA SER A 25 1.22 -43.68 1.23
C SER A 25 1.00 -42.20 1.57
N SER A 26 1.93 -41.57 2.28
CA SER A 26 1.91 -40.13 2.57
C SER A 26 1.90 -39.28 1.30
N ASN A 27 2.61 -39.69 0.24
CA ASN A 27 2.70 -38.94 -1.01
C ASN A 27 1.34 -38.88 -1.70
N LEU A 28 0.57 -39.98 -1.68
CA LEU A 28 -0.80 -39.99 -2.22
C LEU A 28 -1.71 -39.02 -1.45
N THR A 29 -1.62 -39.00 -0.13
CA THR A 29 -2.40 -38.08 0.71
C THR A 29 -2.04 -36.62 0.42
N THR A 30 -0.74 -36.31 0.33
CA THR A 30 -0.26 -34.97 -0.02
C THR A 30 -0.74 -34.54 -1.40
N TRP A 31 -0.67 -35.43 -2.40
CA TRP A 31 -1.11 -35.13 -3.76
C TRP A 31 -2.62 -34.98 -3.90
N ARG A 32 -3.43 -35.76 -3.14
CA ARG A 32 -4.89 -35.55 -3.08
C ARG A 32 -5.23 -34.17 -2.51
N CYS A 33 -4.59 -33.79 -1.39
CA CYS A 33 -4.77 -32.47 -0.80
C CYS A 33 -4.33 -31.34 -1.74
N GLN A 34 -3.25 -31.54 -2.50
CA GLN A 34 -2.80 -30.57 -3.51
C GLN A 34 -3.73 -30.48 -4.71
N GLN A 35 -4.33 -31.59 -5.15
CA GLN A 35 -5.38 -31.59 -6.18
C GLN A 35 -6.61 -30.81 -5.73
N GLU A 36 -7.09 -31.06 -4.52
CA GLU A 36 -8.24 -30.34 -3.93
C GLU A 36 -7.93 -28.84 -3.78
N LYS A 37 -6.75 -28.50 -3.22
CA LYS A 37 -6.29 -27.11 -3.11
C LYS A 37 -6.09 -26.45 -4.46
N GLY A 38 -5.51 -27.15 -5.44
CA GLY A 38 -5.28 -26.65 -6.79
C GLY A 38 -6.59 -26.44 -7.56
N ALA A 39 -7.58 -27.31 -7.37
CA ALA A 39 -8.92 -27.12 -7.90
C ALA A 39 -9.60 -25.89 -7.27
N LEU A 40 -9.50 -25.72 -5.95
CA LEU A 40 -10.01 -24.55 -5.24
C LEU A 40 -9.29 -23.25 -5.63
N GLU A 41 -7.97 -23.29 -5.81
CA GLU A 41 -7.15 -22.17 -6.27
C GLU A 41 -7.43 -21.82 -7.74
N SER A 42 -7.76 -22.80 -8.59
CA SER A 42 -8.16 -22.58 -9.98
C SER A 42 -9.55 -21.95 -10.10
N LEU A 43 -10.46 -22.26 -9.18
CA LEU A 43 -11.81 -21.68 -9.12
C LEU A 43 -11.81 -20.31 -8.44
N SER A 44 -10.81 -20.02 -7.61
CA SER A 44 -10.66 -18.72 -6.97
C SER A 44 -10.13 -17.69 -7.97
N PRO A 45 -10.68 -16.45 -8.01
CA PRO A 45 -10.13 -15.38 -8.84
C PRO A 45 -8.68 -15.10 -8.44
N LYS A 46 -7.73 -15.58 -9.24
CA LYS A 46 -6.30 -15.35 -9.01
C LYS A 46 -5.99 -13.87 -9.27
N HIS A 47 -5.98 -13.06 -8.22
CA HIS A 47 -5.56 -11.67 -8.28
C HIS A 47 -4.09 -11.61 -8.74
N ARG A 48 -3.89 -11.38 -10.04
CA ARG A 48 -2.56 -11.16 -10.64
C ARG A 48 -1.99 -9.86 -10.09
N GLY A 49 -1.09 -9.97 -9.11
CA GLY A 49 -0.40 -8.83 -8.50
C GLY A 49 -1.33 -7.82 -7.80
N SER A 50 -0.73 -6.90 -7.07
CA SER A 50 -1.45 -5.73 -6.58
C SER A 50 -1.93 -4.94 -7.80
N LYS A 51 -3.24 -4.69 -7.90
CA LYS A 51 -3.79 -3.78 -8.91
C LYS A 51 -3.04 -2.45 -8.77
N ALA A 52 -2.43 -1.95 -9.84
CA ALA A 52 -1.81 -0.62 -9.82
C ALA A 52 -2.87 0.36 -9.31
N LYS A 53 -2.62 0.90 -8.11
CA LYS A 53 -3.50 1.89 -7.51
C LYS A 53 -3.53 3.05 -8.50
N ASN A 54 -4.68 3.32 -9.12
CA ASN A 54 -4.88 4.53 -9.91
C ASN A 54 -4.65 5.69 -8.95
N ILE A 55 -3.41 6.17 -8.88
CA ILE A 55 -3.08 7.43 -8.22
C ILE A 55 -3.80 8.46 -9.06
N ASP A 56 -4.83 9.06 -8.50
CA ASP A 56 -5.59 10.07 -9.19
C ASP A 56 -4.60 11.21 -9.50
N PRO A 57 -4.50 11.71 -10.75
CA PRO A 57 -3.65 12.86 -11.06
C PRO A 57 -3.95 14.07 -10.14
N SER A 58 -5.15 14.12 -9.56
CA SER A 58 -5.58 15.10 -8.56
C SER A 58 -4.79 15.01 -7.24
N ASP A 59 -4.33 13.83 -6.82
CA ASP A 59 -3.61 13.64 -5.55
C ASP A 59 -2.28 14.40 -5.52
N ARG A 60 -1.58 14.45 -6.67
CA ARG A 60 -0.35 15.22 -6.81
C ARG A 60 -0.61 16.72 -6.68
N ARG A 61 -1.69 17.19 -7.31
CA ARG A 61 -2.06 18.60 -7.26
C ARG A 61 -2.48 19.03 -5.86
N ILE A 62 -3.19 18.16 -5.13
CA ILE A 62 -3.54 18.39 -3.73
C ILE A 62 -2.28 18.51 -2.88
N ALA A 63 -1.32 17.60 -3.02
CA ALA A 63 -0.08 17.63 -2.25
C ALA A 63 0.77 18.88 -2.51
N GLU A 64 0.85 19.33 -3.76
CA GLU A 64 1.51 20.59 -4.14
C GLU A 64 0.83 21.79 -3.48
N LEU A 65 -0.50 21.88 -3.63
CA LEU A 65 -1.29 22.97 -3.07
C LEU A 65 -1.18 23.04 -1.55
N GLU A 66 -1.21 21.90 -0.86
CA GLU A 66 -1.04 21.84 0.59
C GLU A 66 0.34 22.34 1.04
N LYS A 67 1.39 22.01 0.28
CA LYS A 67 2.75 22.48 0.56
C LYS A 67 2.85 23.99 0.41
N GLU A 68 2.32 24.54 -0.68
CA GLU A 68 2.26 25.99 -0.91
C GLU A 68 1.47 26.68 0.19
N ASN A 69 0.32 26.13 0.58
CA ASN A 69 -0.53 26.69 1.63
C ASN A 69 0.21 26.75 2.98
N ARG A 70 0.97 25.71 3.34
CA ARG A 70 1.80 25.71 4.55
C ARG A 70 2.87 26.80 4.50
N GLN A 71 3.61 26.90 3.39
CA GLN A 71 4.65 27.92 3.23
C GLN A 71 4.08 29.35 3.30
N LEU A 72 2.93 29.59 2.67
CA LEU A 72 2.27 30.89 2.72
C LEU A 72 1.80 31.24 4.14
N LYS A 73 1.24 30.28 4.87
CA LYS A 73 0.83 30.47 6.28
C LYS A 73 2.02 30.80 7.18
N GLU A 74 3.17 30.15 6.99
CA GLU A 74 4.39 30.45 7.74
C GLU A 74 4.90 31.87 7.47
N LYS A 75 4.94 32.29 6.20
CA LYS A 75 5.31 33.66 5.82
C LYS A 75 4.35 34.69 6.40
N LEU A 76 3.05 34.40 6.39
CA LEU A 76 2.02 35.27 6.95
C LEU A 76 2.23 35.44 8.46
N LYS A 77 2.44 34.34 9.19
CA LYS A 77 2.75 34.37 10.63
C LYS A 77 4.01 35.18 10.95
N GLN A 78 5.06 35.05 10.13
CA GLN A 78 6.28 35.85 10.27
C GLN A 78 5.99 37.35 10.07
N ALA A 79 5.25 37.70 9.02
CA ALA A 79 4.86 39.09 8.74
C ALA A 79 4.00 39.69 9.86
N GLU A 80 3.02 38.95 10.37
CA GLU A 80 2.21 39.35 11.54
C GLU A 80 3.09 39.61 12.77
N THR A 81 4.04 38.72 13.04
CA THR A 81 4.98 38.89 14.16
C THR A 81 5.84 40.14 14.00
N ILE A 82 6.34 40.41 12.79
CA ILE A 82 7.11 41.63 12.49
C ILE A 82 6.25 42.86 12.72
N ILE A 83 5.03 42.88 12.21
CA ILE A 83 4.08 43.98 12.39
C ILE A 83 3.80 44.23 13.87
N ASP A 84 3.60 43.17 14.66
CA ASP A 84 3.34 43.29 16.10
C ASP A 84 4.55 43.85 16.85
N VAL A 85 5.76 43.42 16.51
CA VAL A 85 6.99 43.98 17.08
C VAL A 85 7.14 45.45 16.68
N GLN A 86 6.90 45.80 15.42
CA GLN A 86 6.94 47.18 14.93
C GLN A 86 5.96 48.07 15.70
N LYS A 87 4.72 47.62 15.91
CA LYS A 87 3.69 48.34 16.69
C LYS A 87 4.15 48.56 18.13
N LYS A 88 4.59 47.50 18.83
CA LYS A 88 5.08 47.59 20.22
C LYS A 88 6.26 48.55 20.36
N LEU A 89 7.21 48.51 19.42
CA LEU A 89 8.34 49.45 19.42
C LEU A 89 7.90 50.90 19.19
N SER A 90 6.92 51.12 18.30
CA SER A 90 6.35 52.44 18.06
C SER A 90 5.64 53.00 19.31
N GLU A 91 4.89 52.16 20.02
CA GLU A 91 4.23 52.51 21.28
C GLU A 91 5.24 52.89 22.37
N ILE A 92 6.29 52.08 22.56
CA ILE A 92 7.33 52.32 23.58
C ILE A 92 8.15 53.56 23.25
N LEU A 93 8.56 53.71 21.99
CA LEU A 93 9.47 54.78 21.56
C LEU A 93 8.73 56.09 21.19
N ARG A 94 7.40 56.10 21.28
CA ARG A 94 6.53 57.25 20.92
C ARG A 94 6.86 57.82 19.53
N ARG A 95 7.36 56.97 18.63
CA ARG A 95 7.74 57.33 17.25
C ARG A 95 6.66 56.85 16.29
N PRO A 96 6.14 57.71 15.40
CA PRO A 96 5.17 57.29 14.40
C PRO A 96 5.80 56.27 13.44
N LEU A 97 5.08 55.19 13.13
CA LEU A 97 5.48 54.23 12.11
C LEU A 97 5.58 54.97 10.77
N GLY A 98 6.81 55.15 10.27
CA GLY A 98 7.06 55.83 9.02
C GLY A 98 6.30 55.14 7.88
N THR A 99 5.34 55.85 7.31
CA THR A 99 4.57 55.44 6.13
C THR A 99 5.49 55.39 4.92
N THR A 100 6.27 54.33 4.78
CA THR A 100 7.04 54.09 3.56
C THR A 100 6.21 53.18 2.67
N GLY A 101 5.10 53.75 2.17
CA GLY A 101 4.37 53.21 1.04
C GLY A 101 5.04 53.68 -0.23
N GLU A 102 6.15 53.05 -0.60
CA GLU A 102 6.75 53.24 -1.92
C GLU A 102 6.00 52.33 -2.89
N LYS A 103 5.08 52.96 -3.64
CA LYS A 103 4.36 52.36 -4.77
C LYS A 103 5.36 52.02 -5.87
N ILE A 104 5.34 50.77 -6.35
CA ILE A 104 5.61 50.39 -7.74
C ILE A 104 4.49 49.46 -8.18
#